data_AF-A0A350YMH0-F1
#
_entry.id   AF-A0A350YMH0-F1
#
_cell.length_a   1.000
_cell.length_b   1.000
_cell.length_c   1.000
_cell.angle_alpha   90.00
_cell.angle_beta   90.00
_cell.angle_gamma   90.00
#
_symmetry.space_group_name_H-M   'P 1'
#
loop_
_entity.id
_entity.type
_entity.pdbx_description
1 polymer ?
#
loop_
_entity_poly.entity_id
_entity_poly.type
_entity_poly.pdbx_seq_one_letter_code
_entity_poly.pdbx_strand_id
1 'polypeptide(L)'
;MMRYAEVMFCVAEASKLEWTTGTTAQEAYEAGVTASLEENGIAQAAIDAYLAGGGAFADDLDQIYLQQWIALFKQGMEAWSLYRRTGIPSTNYVAPGSFFPGHNSPPFRYPYPANEGTLNGTNSKPFSDQVTDNFWGKQMWYDTRTGVN
;
A
#
# COMPACT_ATOMS: atom_id res chain seq x y z
N MET A 1 8.79 0.64 10.82
CA MET A 1 10.16 1.16 10.63
C MET A 1 10.30 1.45 9.16
N MET A 2 10.69 2.66 8.78
CA MET A 2 10.71 3.11 7.38
C MET A 2 12.09 2.83 6.76
N ARG A 3 12.14 2.44 5.49
CA ARG A 3 13.39 2.19 4.75
C ARG A 3 13.67 3.23 3.68
N TYR A 4 14.91 3.32 3.22
CA TYR A 4 15.30 4.27 2.19
C TYR A 4 14.51 4.07 0.89
N ALA A 5 14.28 2.82 0.46
CA ALA A 5 13.46 2.53 -0.71
C ALA A 5 12.05 3.15 -0.62
N GLU A 6 11.39 3.02 0.54
CA GLU A 6 10.06 3.60 0.79
C GLU A 6 10.08 5.13 0.72
N VAL A 7 11.09 5.78 1.31
CA VAL A 7 11.27 7.24 1.22
C VAL A 7 11.37 7.67 -0.25
N MET A 8 12.17 6.96 -1.04
CA MET A 8 12.36 7.30 -2.45
C MET A 8 11.10 7.10 -3.28
N PHE A 9 10.27 6.09 -2.99
CA PHE A 9 8.97 5.96 -3.64
C PHE A 9 7.99 7.08 -3.25
N CYS A 10 7.98 7.51 -1.98
CA CYS A 10 7.19 8.69 -1.56
C CYS A 10 7.66 9.96 -2.29
N VAL A 11 8.97 10.14 -2.48
CA VAL A 11 9.53 11.25 -3.25
C VAL A 11 9.15 11.12 -4.74
N ALA A 12 9.20 9.93 -5.32
CA ALA A 12 8.82 9.69 -6.71
C ALA A 12 7.34 10.04 -6.96
N GLU A 13 6.44 9.61 -6.07
CA GLU A 13 5.03 9.99 -6.10
C GLU A 13 4.87 11.51 -6.00
N ALA A 14 5.50 12.14 -5.00
CA ALA A 14 5.40 13.58 -4.80
C ALA A 14 5.90 14.38 -6.02
N SER A 15 7.05 13.98 -6.60
CA SER A 15 7.56 14.58 -7.84
C SER A 15 6.59 14.39 -9.02
N LYS A 16 5.98 13.20 -9.14
CA LYS A 16 5.00 12.90 -10.20
C LYS A 16 3.69 13.69 -10.03
N LEU A 17 3.33 14.03 -8.79
CA LEU A 17 2.23 14.93 -8.43
C LEU A 17 2.62 16.43 -8.49
N GLU A 18 3.77 16.75 -9.10
CA GLU A 18 4.28 18.11 -9.30
C GLU A 18 4.61 18.87 -8.00
N TRP A 19 4.90 18.16 -6.91
CA TRP A 19 5.37 18.77 -5.66
C TRP A 19 6.88 19.05 -5.72
N THR A 20 7.33 20.05 -4.97
CA THR A 20 8.77 20.37 -4.88
C THR A 20 9.50 19.38 -3.99
N THR A 21 10.30 18.50 -4.60
CA THR A 21 11.08 17.45 -3.90
C THR A 21 12.59 17.60 -4.06
N GLY A 22 13.05 18.36 -5.05
CA GLY A 22 14.48 18.53 -5.38
C GLY A 22 15.07 17.46 -6.31
N THR A 23 14.26 16.54 -6.83
CA THR A 23 14.66 15.51 -7.82
C THR A 23 13.48 15.16 -8.73
N THR A 24 13.75 14.50 -9.86
CA THR A 24 12.69 14.03 -10.76
C THR A 24 12.00 12.77 -10.23
N ALA A 25 10.78 12.49 -10.72
CA ALA A 25 10.08 11.25 -10.37
C ALA A 25 10.86 10.00 -10.82
N GLN A 26 11.51 10.07 -12.00
CA GLN A 26 12.34 8.99 -12.53
C GLN A 26 13.54 8.70 -11.62
N GLU A 27 14.35 9.71 -11.31
CA GLU A 27 15.53 9.56 -10.44
C GLU A 27 15.14 8.96 -9.08
N ALA A 28 14.04 9.45 -8.50
CA ALA A 28 13.55 8.94 -7.23
C ALA A 28 13.04 7.50 -7.32
N TYR A 29 12.29 7.16 -8.36
CA TYR A 29 11.81 5.81 -8.60
C TYR A 29 12.96 4.81 -8.78
N GLU A 30 13.95 5.14 -9.62
CA GLU A 30 15.09 4.27 -9.90
C GLU A 30 15.96 4.07 -8.63
N ALA A 31 16.12 5.12 -7.81
CA ALA A 31 16.77 5.02 -6.51
C ALA A 31 16.00 4.09 -5.54
N GLY A 32 14.66 4.18 -5.52
CA GLY A 32 13.80 3.31 -4.71
C GLY A 32 13.89 1.84 -5.11
N VAL A 33 13.85 1.55 -6.42
CA VAL A 33 14.00 0.20 -6.96
C VAL A 33 15.40 -0.36 -6.66
N THR A 34 16.45 0.43 -6.90
CA THR A 34 17.84 0.04 -6.62
C THR A 34 18.02 -0.33 -5.15
N ALA A 35 17.62 0.58 -4.24
CA ALA A 35 17.73 0.34 -2.80
C ALA A 35 16.95 -0.91 -2.35
N SER A 36 15.76 -1.14 -2.90
CA SER A 36 14.97 -2.33 -2.59
C SER A 36 15.69 -3.63 -2.98
N LEU A 37 16.30 -3.66 -4.16
CA LEU A 37 17.01 -4.85 -4.67
C LEU A 37 18.34 -5.08 -3.94
N GLU A 38 19.09 -4.01 -3.65
CA GLU A 38 20.31 -4.07 -2.85
C GLU A 38 20.05 -4.63 -1.44
N GLU A 39 18.99 -4.19 -0.77
CA GLU A 39 18.56 -4.70 0.55
C GLU A 39 18.23 -6.21 0.55
N ASN A 40 18.01 -6.80 -0.62
CA ASN A 40 17.76 -8.22 -0.80
C ASN A 40 18.95 -8.96 -1.45
N GLY A 41 20.13 -8.32 -1.54
CA GLY A 41 21.38 -8.93 -1.97
C GLY A 41 21.48 -9.17 -3.47
N ILE A 42 20.70 -8.45 -4.29
CA ILE A 42 20.78 -8.54 -5.74
C ILE A 42 22.02 -7.79 -6.23
N ALA A 43 22.77 -8.42 -7.14
CA ALA A 43 23.99 -7.82 -7.70
C ALA A 43 23.65 -6.63 -8.61
N GLN A 44 24.50 -5.59 -8.60
CA GLN A 44 24.30 -4.36 -9.37
C GLN A 44 23.98 -4.62 -10.85
N ALA A 45 24.70 -5.54 -11.51
CA ALA A 45 24.46 -5.85 -12.92
C ALA A 45 23.03 -6.36 -13.21
N ALA A 46 22.40 -7.06 -12.26
CA ALA A 46 21.01 -7.51 -12.40
C ALA A 46 20.02 -6.37 -12.13
N ILE A 47 20.36 -5.44 -11.23
CA ILE A 47 19.58 -4.22 -10.99
C ILE A 47 19.56 -3.36 -12.25
N ASP A 48 20.74 -3.10 -12.84
CA ASP A 48 20.89 -2.32 -14.07
C ASP A 48 20.08 -2.96 -15.22
N ALA A 49 20.16 -4.29 -15.36
CA ALA A 49 19.39 -5.02 -16.37
C ALA A 49 17.88 -4.94 -16.13
N TYR A 50 17.43 -4.95 -14.86
CA TYR A 50 16.03 -4.79 -14.52
C TYR A 50 15.53 -3.37 -14.84
N LEU A 51 16.28 -2.34 -14.47
CA LEU A 51 15.96 -0.93 -14.75
C LEU A 51 16.03 -0.58 -16.25
N ALA A 52 16.82 -1.31 -17.05
CA ALA A 52 16.80 -1.20 -18.50
C ALA A 52 15.65 -1.99 -19.16
N GLY A 53 14.95 -2.85 -18.40
CA GLY A 53 13.95 -3.78 -18.89
C GLY A 53 12.62 -3.66 -18.14
N GLY A 54 12.21 -4.73 -17.45
CA GLY A 54 10.90 -4.82 -16.80
C GLY A 54 10.64 -3.84 -15.66
N GLY A 55 11.70 -3.21 -15.13
CA GLY A 55 11.65 -2.18 -14.11
C GLY A 55 11.85 -0.76 -14.65
N ALA A 56 12.00 -0.56 -15.96
CA ALA A 56 12.22 0.76 -16.55
C ALA A 56 11.09 1.73 -16.21
N PHE A 57 11.43 2.97 -15.85
CA PHE A 57 10.43 3.96 -15.47
C PHE A 57 9.50 4.28 -16.65
N ALA A 58 8.20 4.07 -16.44
CA ALA A 58 7.14 4.25 -17.43
C ALA A 58 6.40 5.58 -17.28
N ASP A 59 6.86 6.44 -16.36
CA ASP A 59 6.22 7.72 -16.03
C ASP A 59 4.74 7.56 -15.62
N ASP A 60 4.47 6.51 -14.83
CA ASP A 60 3.14 6.10 -14.39
C ASP A 60 3.06 5.95 -12.85
N LEU A 61 2.00 6.48 -12.24
CA LEU A 61 1.80 6.39 -10.79
C LEU A 61 1.54 4.96 -10.34
N ASP A 62 0.80 4.16 -11.12
CA ASP A 62 0.50 2.78 -10.77
C ASP A 62 1.79 1.94 -10.74
N GLN A 63 2.75 2.23 -11.61
CA GLN A 63 4.07 1.62 -11.56
C GLN A 63 4.84 1.97 -10.27
N ILE A 64 4.83 3.25 -9.86
CA ILE A 64 5.48 3.69 -8.61
C ILE A 64 4.87 2.93 -7.42
N TYR A 65 3.54 2.88 -7.34
CA TYR A 65 2.84 2.18 -6.26
C TYR A 65 3.10 0.67 -6.27
N LEU A 66 3.18 0.06 -7.46
CA LEU A 66 3.48 -1.36 -7.59
C LEU A 66 4.89 -1.70 -7.11
N GLN A 67 5.90 -0.93 -7.52
CA GLN A 67 7.27 -1.16 -7.04
C GLN A 67 7.41 -0.87 -5.54
N GLN A 68 6.72 0.15 -5.03
CA GLN A 68 6.67 0.40 -3.59
C GLN A 68 6.03 -0.78 -2.85
N TRP A 69 4.91 -1.32 -3.34
CA TRP A 69 4.26 -2.49 -2.74
C TRP A 69 5.19 -3.71 -2.72
N ILE A 70 5.95 -3.95 -3.80
CA ILE A 70 6.97 -5.02 -3.86
C ILE A 70 8.07 -4.78 -2.80
N ALA A 71 8.59 -3.56 -2.70
CA ALA A 71 9.62 -3.21 -1.72
C ALA A 71 9.14 -3.39 -0.26
N LEU A 72 7.85 -3.23 -0.02
CA LEU A 72 7.19 -3.40 1.27
C LEU A 72 6.86 -4.86 1.62
N PHE A 73 7.33 -5.87 0.86
CA PHE A 73 7.08 -7.29 1.16
C PHE A 73 7.39 -7.69 2.61
N LYS A 74 8.46 -7.11 3.19
CA LYS A 74 8.88 -7.33 4.59
C LYS A 74 8.19 -6.40 5.60
N GLN A 75 7.20 -5.59 5.19
CA GLN A 75 6.47 -4.58 5.97
C GLN A 75 4.95 -4.64 5.65
N GLY A 76 4.32 -5.78 5.93
CA GLY A 76 2.95 -6.07 5.48
C GLY A 76 1.86 -5.06 5.92
N MET A 77 2.01 -4.41 7.08
CA MET A 77 1.06 -3.37 7.52
C MET A 77 1.16 -2.09 6.67
N GLU A 78 2.37 -1.75 6.21
CA GLU A 78 2.57 -0.62 5.31
C GLU A 78 2.07 -0.98 3.91
N ALA A 79 2.38 -2.18 3.42
CA ALA A 79 1.86 -2.68 2.15
C ALA A 79 0.31 -2.70 2.11
N TRP A 80 -0.34 -3.09 3.20
CA TRP A 80 -1.80 -3.07 3.30
C TRP A 80 -2.37 -1.65 3.36
N SER A 81 -1.66 -0.71 4.00
CA SER A 81 -2.04 0.71 4.02
C SER A 81 -1.88 1.36 2.64
N LEU A 82 -0.77 1.08 1.94
CA LEU A 82 -0.53 1.51 0.56
C LEU A 82 -1.61 1.00 -0.40
N TYR A 83 -1.95 -0.29 -0.33
CA TYR A 83 -3.02 -0.86 -1.14
C TYR A 83 -4.38 -0.19 -0.87
N ARG A 84 -4.71 0.05 0.40
CA ARG A 84 -5.97 0.75 0.76
C ARG A 84 -6.00 2.20 0.28
N ARG A 85 -4.84 2.86 0.16
CA ARG A 85 -4.75 4.23 -0.39
C ARG A 85 -4.87 4.24 -1.92
N THR A 86 -4.24 3.28 -2.60
CA THR A 86 -3.98 3.36 -4.06
C THR A 86 -4.81 2.38 -4.90
N GLY A 87 -5.21 1.25 -4.32
CA GLY A 87 -5.80 0.13 -5.05
C GLY A 87 -4.77 -0.72 -5.80
N ILE A 88 -3.47 -0.44 -5.67
CA ILE A 88 -2.38 -1.14 -6.35
C ILE A 88 -1.69 -2.12 -5.37
N PRO A 89 -1.44 -3.38 -5.77
CA PRO A 89 -1.72 -3.97 -7.08
C PRO A 89 -3.23 -4.18 -7.35
N SER A 90 -3.66 -3.91 -8.59
CA SER A 90 -5.06 -4.12 -9.02
C SER A 90 -5.47 -5.60 -9.02
N THR A 91 -4.49 -6.50 -8.95
CA THR A 91 -4.66 -7.95 -8.81
C THR A 91 -4.82 -8.40 -7.36
N ASN A 92 -4.92 -7.49 -6.39
CA ASN A 92 -5.24 -7.86 -5.01
C ASN A 92 -6.75 -8.09 -4.90
N TYR A 93 -7.18 -9.29 -5.27
CA TYR A 93 -8.59 -9.71 -5.24
C TYR A 93 -8.92 -10.50 -3.97
N VAL A 94 -10.20 -10.52 -3.61
CA VAL A 94 -10.73 -11.42 -2.60
C VAL A 94 -10.47 -12.86 -3.02
N ALA A 95 -9.93 -13.68 -2.10
CA ALA A 95 -9.51 -15.05 -2.40
C ALA A 95 -10.61 -15.84 -3.16
N PRO A 96 -10.28 -16.50 -4.29
CA PRO A 96 -11.23 -17.32 -5.02
C PRO A 96 -11.72 -18.44 -4.10
N GLY A 97 -13.05 -18.50 -3.90
CA GLY A 97 -13.66 -19.43 -2.96
C GLY A 97 -13.75 -18.94 -1.51
N SER A 98 -13.59 -17.64 -1.26
CA SER A 98 -13.91 -17.05 0.05
C SER A 98 -15.31 -17.47 0.52
N PHE A 99 -15.40 -17.96 1.76
CA PHE A 99 -16.68 -18.24 2.43
C PHE A 99 -17.44 -16.97 2.82
N PHE A 100 -16.81 -15.80 2.66
CA PHE A 100 -17.40 -14.48 2.89
C PHE A 100 -17.75 -13.86 1.53
N PRO A 101 -18.98 -14.06 1.03
CA PRO A 101 -19.42 -13.48 -0.24
C PRO A 101 -19.70 -11.99 -0.12
N GLY A 102 -19.75 -11.28 -1.25
CA GLY A 102 -20.21 -9.89 -1.29
C GLY A 102 -19.12 -8.82 -1.15
N HIS A 103 -17.85 -9.22 -1.13
CA HIS A 103 -16.70 -8.32 -1.10
C HIS A 103 -15.90 -8.37 -2.40
N ASN A 104 -15.34 -7.24 -2.80
CA ASN A 104 -14.52 -7.11 -4.01
C ASN A 104 -13.12 -6.57 -3.75
N SER A 105 -12.84 -6.13 -2.52
CA SER A 105 -11.52 -5.71 -2.03
C SER A 105 -11.23 -6.48 -0.74
N PRO A 106 -9.95 -6.75 -0.39
CA PRO A 106 -9.57 -7.21 0.95
C PRO A 106 -10.12 -6.32 2.09
N PRO A 107 -10.17 -6.83 3.34
CA PRO A 107 -10.66 -6.09 4.50
C PRO A 107 -10.06 -4.68 4.64
N PHE A 108 -10.86 -3.76 5.15
CA PHE A 108 -10.50 -2.35 5.29
C PHE A 108 -9.78 -2.04 6.60
N ARG A 109 -10.14 -2.70 7.70
CA ARG A 109 -9.52 -2.50 9.03
C ARG A 109 -9.84 -3.66 9.97
N TYR A 110 -9.01 -3.81 11.01
CA TYR A 110 -9.32 -4.72 12.11
C TYR A 110 -10.51 -4.25 12.95
N PRO A 111 -11.27 -5.18 13.56
CA PRO A 111 -12.32 -4.83 14.52
C PRO A 111 -11.73 -4.19 15.78
N TYR A 112 -12.55 -3.40 16.47
CA TYR A 112 -12.21 -2.99 17.82
C TYR A 112 -12.13 -4.21 18.74
N PRO A 113 -11.19 -4.24 19.70
CA PRO A 113 -11.11 -5.28 20.71
C PRO A 113 -12.42 -5.40 21.50
N ALA A 114 -12.85 -6.63 21.81
CA ALA A 114 -14.13 -6.86 22.50
C ALA A 114 -14.21 -6.19 23.88
N ASN A 115 -13.07 -6.04 24.57
CA ASN A 115 -13.00 -5.38 25.87
C ASN A 115 -13.27 -3.87 25.80
N GLU A 116 -13.13 -3.21 24.65
CA GLU A 116 -13.56 -1.81 24.48
C GLU A 116 -15.07 -1.66 24.63
N GLY A 117 -15.85 -2.70 24.32
CA GLY A 117 -17.28 -2.72 24.55
C GLY A 117 -17.64 -2.78 26.04
N THR A 118 -16.86 -3.52 26.84
CA THR A 118 -17.12 -3.70 28.28
C THR A 118 -16.51 -2.60 29.14
N LEU A 119 -15.32 -2.10 28.78
CA LEU A 119 -14.54 -1.16 29.60
C LEU A 119 -14.74 0.30 29.18
N ASN A 120 -15.14 0.55 27.93
CA ASN A 120 -15.18 1.88 27.33
C ASN A 120 -16.39 2.09 26.40
N GLY A 121 -17.48 1.36 26.66
CA GLY A 121 -18.62 1.24 25.75
C GLY A 121 -19.26 2.57 25.34
N THR A 122 -19.38 3.54 26.26
CA THR A 122 -19.92 4.87 25.95
C THR A 122 -19.16 5.58 24.84
N ASN A 123 -17.83 5.41 24.78
CA ASN A 123 -16.98 6.07 23.80
C ASN A 123 -16.79 5.24 22.52
N SER A 124 -16.70 3.90 22.64
CA SER A 124 -16.47 3.01 21.50
C SER A 124 -17.74 2.77 20.67
N LYS A 125 -18.90 2.71 21.31
CA LYS A 125 -20.18 2.36 20.68
C LYS A 125 -20.54 3.22 19.45
N PRO A 126 -20.44 4.56 19.48
CA PRO A 126 -20.77 5.38 18.31
C PRO A 126 -19.92 5.08 17.06
N PHE A 127 -18.74 4.49 17.23
CA PHE A 127 -17.84 4.11 16.12
C PHE A 127 -17.97 2.64 15.75
N SER A 128 -18.22 1.76 16.72
CA SER A 128 -18.50 0.35 16.45
C SER A 128 -19.81 0.18 15.69
N ASP A 129 -20.83 0.98 16.01
CA ASP A 129 -22.15 0.93 15.34
C ASP A 129 -22.08 1.34 13.86
N GLN A 130 -20.97 1.97 13.42
CA GLN A 130 -20.72 2.28 12.01
C GLN A 130 -20.16 1.09 11.22
N VAL A 131 -19.77 0.01 11.88
CA VAL A 131 -19.22 -1.20 11.25
C VAL A 131 -20.34 -2.22 11.10
N THR A 132 -20.73 -2.51 9.87
CA THR A 132 -21.75 -3.51 9.57
C THR A 132 -21.17 -4.93 9.55
N ASP A 133 -19.97 -5.08 8.98
CA ASP A 133 -19.23 -6.33 8.95
C ASP A 133 -17.98 -6.20 9.84
N ASN A 134 -17.96 -6.91 10.97
CA ASN A 134 -16.83 -6.85 11.90
C ASN A 134 -15.57 -7.57 11.41
N PHE A 135 -15.69 -8.43 10.39
CA PHE A 135 -14.56 -9.11 9.78
C PHE A 135 -13.93 -8.27 8.66
N TRP A 136 -14.75 -7.64 7.80
CA TRP A 136 -14.27 -6.77 6.73
C TRP A 136 -13.95 -5.34 7.18
N GLY A 137 -14.66 -4.87 8.20
CA GLY A 137 -14.55 -3.53 8.74
C GLY A 137 -15.27 -2.48 7.90
N LYS A 138 -14.90 -1.22 8.13
CA LYS A 138 -15.35 -0.04 7.39
C LYS A 138 -14.12 0.62 6.77
N GLN A 139 -14.27 1.19 5.56
CA GLN A 139 -13.22 1.99 4.92
C GLN A 139 -12.58 2.98 5.90
N MET A 140 -11.26 3.07 5.85
CA MET A 140 -10.49 4.04 6.63
C MET A 140 -10.72 5.45 6.07
N TRP A 141 -10.61 6.49 6.90
CA TRP A 141 -10.90 7.86 6.45
C TRP A 141 -10.00 8.34 5.29
N TYR A 142 -8.81 7.76 5.15
CA TYR A 142 -7.85 8.06 4.09
C TYR A 142 -8.03 7.20 2.84
N ASP A 143 -8.83 6.12 2.92
CA ASP A 143 -9.16 5.27 1.78
C ASP A 143 -10.30 5.94 1.02
N THR A 144 -9.96 6.66 -0.05
CA THR A 144 -10.90 7.40 -0.90
C THR A 144 -11.36 6.61 -2.12
N ARG A 145 -10.98 5.32 -2.22
CA ARG A 145 -11.35 4.46 -3.35
C ARG A 145 -12.87 4.29 -3.40
N THR A 146 -13.40 4.31 -4.62
CA THR A 146 -14.84 4.14 -4.88
C THR A 146 -15.12 2.74 -5.42
N GLY A 147 -16.36 2.26 -5.22
CA GLY A 147 -16.79 0.95 -5.73
C GLY A 147 -16.16 -0.25 -5.02
N VAL A 148 -15.51 -0.07 -3.87
CA VAL A 148 -14.94 -1.16 -3.06
C VAL A 148 -15.86 -1.53 -1.89
N ASN A 149 -15.94 -2.82 -1.57
CA ASN A 149 -16.71 -3.35 -0.43
C ASN A 149 -16.07 -4.59 0.21
#